data_AF-A0AAD6KLH5-F1
#
_entry.id   AF-A0AAD6KLH5-F1
#
_cell.length_a   1.000
_cell.length_b   1.000
_cell.length_c   1.000
_cell.angle_alpha   90.00
_cell.angle_beta   90.00
_cell.angle_gamma   90.00
#
_symmetry.space_group_name_H-M   'P 1'
#
loop_
_entity.id
_entity.type
_entity.pdbx_description
1 polymer ?
#
loop_
_entity_poly.entity_id
_entity_poly.type
_entity_poly.pdbx_seq_one_letter_code
_entity_poly.pdbx_strand_id
1 'polypeptide(L)'
;MGSLPHVVEDCGGVVQLFSDGTIYRSNDIGFPVPIITDQSIVFKDCLFDKTNDLHLRLYKPTSMPPSSPAKKFSVILFLHGGGFCVGTRAWPNFHNCCLKLASGLNALVVAPDYRLAPET
;
A
#
# COMPACT_ATOMS: atom_id res chain seq x y z
N MET A 1 19.86 -36.76 -5.14
CA MET A 1 20.25 -35.34 -4.91
C MET A 1 19.21 -34.48 -5.60
N GLY A 2 18.52 -33.59 -4.89
CA GLY A 2 17.63 -32.61 -5.54
C GLY A 2 18.45 -31.56 -6.29
N SER A 3 17.95 -31.08 -7.42
CA SER A 3 18.53 -29.93 -8.12
C SER A 3 18.48 -28.67 -7.25
N LEU A 4 19.40 -27.74 -7.44
CA LEU A 4 19.32 -26.41 -6.82
C LEU A 4 18.02 -25.69 -7.24
N PRO A 5 17.43 -24.86 -6.36
CA PRO A 5 16.28 -24.04 -6.74
C PRO A 5 16.60 -23.18 -7.96
N HIS A 6 15.69 -23.16 -8.92
CA HIS A 6 15.77 -22.32 -10.12
C HIS A 6 14.45 -21.59 -10.32
N VAL A 7 14.49 -20.46 -11.04
CA VAL A 7 13.30 -19.65 -11.32
C VAL A 7 12.36 -20.44 -12.23
N VAL A 8 11.10 -20.59 -11.81
CA VAL A 8 10.02 -21.23 -12.60
C VAL A 8 9.06 -20.19 -13.18
N GLU A 9 8.88 -19.05 -12.50
CA GLU A 9 8.09 -17.92 -12.99
C GLU A 9 8.82 -16.62 -12.67
N ASP A 10 8.85 -15.69 -13.61
CA ASP A 10 9.49 -14.39 -13.47
C ASP A 10 8.56 -13.27 -13.93
N CYS A 11 8.16 -12.42 -12.98
CA CYS A 11 7.40 -11.21 -13.24
C CYS A 11 8.34 -10.02 -13.43
N GLY A 12 9.11 -10.04 -14.52
CA GLY A 12 9.99 -8.92 -14.92
C GLY A 12 11.02 -8.52 -13.85
N GLY A 13 11.51 -9.46 -13.06
CA GLY A 13 12.45 -9.27 -11.96
C GLY A 13 11.83 -8.70 -10.68
N VAL A 14 10.54 -8.36 -10.71
CA VAL A 14 9.82 -7.79 -9.56
C VAL A 14 9.44 -8.88 -8.55
N VAL A 15 8.97 -10.02 -9.06
CA VAL A 15 8.70 -11.25 -8.30
C VAL A 15 9.26 -12.42 -9.08
N GLN A 16 9.99 -13.30 -8.40
CA GLN A 16 10.44 -14.57 -8.96
C GLN A 16 10.00 -15.70 -8.04
N LEU A 17 9.33 -16.71 -8.61
CA LEU A 17 9.00 -17.96 -7.94
C LEU A 17 10.06 -18.99 -8.28
N PHE A 18 10.60 -19.67 -7.26
CA PHE A 18 11.57 -20.74 -7.43
C PHE A 18 10.90 -22.11 -7.41
N SER A 19 11.57 -23.10 -7.98
CA SER A 19 11.09 -24.48 -8.10
C SER A 19 10.82 -25.18 -6.77
N ASP A 20 11.34 -24.65 -5.66
CA ASP A 20 11.09 -25.14 -4.29
C ASP A 20 9.93 -24.42 -3.58
N GLY A 21 9.25 -23.50 -4.28
CA GLY A 21 8.17 -22.68 -3.74
C GLY A 21 8.62 -21.41 -3.03
N THR A 22 9.92 -21.17 -2.87
CA THR A 22 10.42 -19.91 -2.32
C THR A 22 10.29 -18.77 -3.30
N ILE A 23 10.29 -17.53 -2.80
CA ILE A 23 10.06 -16.33 -3.60
C ILE A 23 11.10 -15.28 -3.31
N TYR A 24 11.50 -14.61 -4.39
CA TYR A 24 12.23 -13.36 -4.33
C TYR A 24 11.32 -12.22 -4.74
N ARG A 25 11.37 -11.12 -3.97
CA ARG A 25 10.77 -9.83 -4.34
C ARG A 25 11.87 -8.78 -4.44
N SER A 26 11.85 -8.02 -5.52
CA SER A 26 12.77 -6.88 -5.65
C SER A 26 12.45 -5.81 -4.60
N ASN A 27 13.49 -5.32 -3.95
CA ASN A 27 13.41 -4.16 -3.04
C ASN A 27 13.49 -2.82 -3.81
N ASP A 28 13.88 -2.87 -5.09
CA ASP A 28 14.08 -1.69 -5.92
C ASP A 28 13.19 -1.79 -7.16
N ILE A 29 11.89 -1.56 -6.94
CA ILE A 29 10.89 -1.52 -8.03
C ILE A 29 10.87 -0.11 -8.64
N GLY A 30 11.80 0.78 -8.24
CA GLY A 30 12.14 2.03 -8.90
C GLY A 30 10.94 2.77 -9.48
N PHE A 31 9.97 3.19 -8.65
CA PHE A 31 8.93 4.09 -9.12
C PHE A 31 9.51 5.51 -9.11
N PRO A 32 9.80 6.14 -10.27
CA PRO A 32 10.33 7.51 -10.33
C PRO A 32 9.19 8.52 -10.08
N VAL A 33 8.40 8.28 -9.04
CA VAL A 33 7.23 9.08 -8.70
C VAL A 33 7.58 9.90 -7.46
N PRO A 34 7.76 11.22 -7.59
CA PRO A 34 7.96 12.06 -6.41
C PRO A 34 6.70 12.05 -5.55
N ILE A 35 6.85 12.15 -4.24
CA ILE A 35 5.71 12.35 -3.34
C ILE A 35 5.20 13.79 -3.54
N ILE A 36 3.92 13.93 -3.87
CA ILE A 36 3.30 15.23 -4.14
C ILE A 36 2.36 15.53 -2.97
N THR A 37 2.74 16.48 -2.11
CA THR A 37 1.92 16.94 -0.98
C THR A 37 1.85 18.47 -0.97
N ASP A 38 0.65 18.98 -0.73
CA ASP A 38 0.35 20.40 -0.53
C ASP A 38 0.06 20.73 0.95
N GLN A 39 0.35 19.78 1.86
CA GLN A 39 0.07 19.86 3.31
C GLN A 39 -1.43 19.93 3.68
N SER A 40 -2.35 19.76 2.72
CA SER A 40 -3.79 19.70 3.00
C SER A 40 -4.19 18.39 3.69
N ILE A 41 -3.37 17.34 3.58
CA ILE A 41 -3.59 16.02 4.16
C ILE A 41 -2.46 15.68 5.14
N VAL A 42 -2.85 15.27 6.35
CA VAL A 42 -1.95 14.61 7.30
C VAL A 42 -2.12 13.10 7.21
N PHE A 43 -1.05 12.35 7.42
CA PHE A 43 -1.12 10.90 7.47
C PHE A 43 -0.37 10.32 8.66
N LYS A 44 -0.78 9.12 9.08
CA LYS A 44 -0.15 8.38 10.17
C LYS A 44 -0.15 6.89 9.86
N ASP A 45 0.98 6.24 10.12
CA ASP A 45 1.08 4.78 10.13
C ASP A 45 0.73 4.21 11.51
N CYS A 46 0.00 3.09 11.48
CA CYS A 46 -0.44 2.37 12.67
C CYS A 46 -0.24 0.87 12.43
N LEU A 47 0.37 0.17 13.40
CA LEU A 47 0.30 -1.31 13.47
C LEU A 47 -1.14 -1.70 13.84
N PHE A 48 -1.78 -2.55 13.04
CA PHE A 48 -3.15 -2.99 13.30
C PHE A 48 -3.27 -4.50 13.54
N ASP A 49 -2.34 -5.30 13.02
CA ASP A 49 -2.23 -6.72 13.31
C ASP A 49 -0.79 -7.05 13.71
N LYS A 50 -0.58 -7.23 15.02
CA LYS A 50 0.74 -7.57 15.57
C LYS A 50 1.19 -8.99 15.22
N THR A 51 0.26 -9.91 15.03
CA THR A 51 0.59 -11.32 14.76
C THR A 51 1.19 -11.47 13.37
N ASN A 52 0.67 -10.72 12.40
CA ASN A 52 1.12 -10.75 11.01
C ASN A 52 1.99 -9.55 10.61
N ASP A 53 2.39 -8.71 11.58
CA ASP A 53 3.12 -7.46 11.38
C ASP A 53 2.48 -6.49 10.36
N LEU A 54 1.15 -6.49 10.28
CA LEU A 54 0.44 -5.67 9.30
C LEU A 54 0.17 -4.27 9.84
N HIS A 55 0.48 -3.32 8.99
CA HIS A 55 0.35 -1.90 9.25
C HIS A 55 -0.69 -1.28 8.32
N LEU A 56 -1.25 -0.14 8.71
CA LEU A 56 -2.10 0.67 7.87
C LEU A 56 -1.68 2.12 7.93
N ARG A 57 -2.01 2.88 6.89
CA ARG A 57 -1.83 4.33 6.83
C ARG A 57 -3.19 5.00 6.81
N LEU A 58 -3.41 5.90 7.76
CA LEU A 58 -4.58 6.76 7.81
C LEU A 58 -4.22 8.10 7.18
N TYR A 59 -5.10 8.62 6.32
CA TYR A 59 -5.00 9.95 5.72
C TYR A 59 -6.21 10.77 6.13
N LYS A 60 -5.97 12.02 6.50
CA LYS A 60 -7.01 12.92 7.01
C LYS A 60 -6.83 14.34 6.47
N PRO A 61 -7.90 14.97 5.93
CA PRO A 61 -7.90 16.39 5.64
C PRO A 61 -7.66 17.25 6.89
N THR A 62 -6.83 18.28 6.77
CA THR A 62 -6.50 19.19 7.88
C THR A 62 -7.65 20.12 8.24
N SER A 63 -8.50 20.46 7.27
CA SER A 63 -9.70 21.28 7.47
C SER A 63 -10.97 20.43 7.37
N MET A 64 -11.98 20.80 8.17
CA MET A 64 -13.29 20.15 8.12
C MET A 64 -14.14 20.76 6.99
N PRO A 65 -15.01 19.98 6.32
CA PRO A 65 -15.98 20.53 5.38
C PRO A 65 -16.89 21.54 6.10
N PRO A 66 -17.08 22.75 5.52
CA PRO A 66 -17.90 23.80 6.14
C PRO A 66 -19.40 23.44 6.25
N SER A 67 -19.88 22.42 5.56
CA SER A 67 -21.31 22.12 5.39
C SER A 67 -21.80 20.80 6.02
N SER A 68 -20.99 20.07 6.79
CA SER A 68 -21.48 18.79 7.36
C SER A 68 -22.23 19.01 8.69
N PRO A 69 -23.52 18.61 8.80
CA PRO A 69 -24.31 18.79 10.03
C PRO A 69 -23.79 17.97 11.23
N ALA A 70 -22.88 17.01 10.99
CA ALA A 70 -22.31 16.14 12.02
C ALA A 70 -20.78 16.24 12.20
N LYS A 71 -20.08 17.13 11.47
CA LYS A 71 -18.60 17.24 11.51
C LYS A 71 -17.88 15.88 11.37
N LYS A 72 -18.29 15.02 10.44
CA LYS A 72 -17.67 13.71 10.17
C LYS A 72 -17.24 13.61 8.70
N PHE A 73 -16.13 12.93 8.46
CA PHE A 73 -15.66 12.59 7.12
C PHE A 73 -16.23 11.25 6.68
N SER A 74 -16.51 11.11 5.39
CA SER A 74 -16.65 9.78 4.77
C SER A 74 -15.33 9.01 4.87
N VAL A 75 -15.41 7.67 4.91
CA VAL A 75 -14.24 6.80 5.01
C VAL A 75 -14.10 5.97 3.75
N ILE A 76 -12.90 5.94 3.19
CA ILE A 76 -12.53 5.13 2.03
C ILE A 76 -11.49 4.10 2.45
N LEU A 77 -11.75 2.82 2.16
CA LEU A 77 -10.75 1.77 2.27
C LEU A 77 -10.03 1.62 0.92
N PHE A 78 -8.74 1.92 0.90
CA PHE A 78 -7.90 1.80 -0.29
C PHE A 78 -7.03 0.55 -0.18
N LEU A 79 -7.25 -0.41 -1.07
CA LEU A 79 -6.39 -1.58 -1.23
C LEU A 79 -5.47 -1.35 -2.42
N HIS A 80 -4.16 -1.42 -2.20
CA HIS A 80 -3.20 -1.22 -3.27
C HIS A 80 -3.26 -2.34 -4.32
N GLY A 81 -2.72 -2.07 -5.52
CA GLY A 81 -2.60 -3.06 -6.59
C GLY A 81 -1.37 -3.97 -6.39
N GLY A 82 -0.96 -4.66 -7.46
CA GLY A 82 0.21 -5.55 -7.44
C GLY A 82 -0.12 -7.03 -7.47
N GLY A 83 -1.31 -7.40 -7.96
CA GLY A 83 -1.69 -8.79 -8.19
C GLY A 83 -1.71 -9.64 -6.92
N PHE A 84 -1.89 -9.03 -5.75
CA PHE A 84 -1.77 -9.64 -4.42
C PHE A 84 -0.38 -10.17 -4.05
N CYS A 85 0.61 -10.07 -4.95
CA CYS A 85 1.95 -10.59 -4.72
C CYS A 85 2.98 -9.50 -4.41
N VAL A 86 2.69 -8.23 -4.70
CA VAL A 86 3.60 -7.09 -4.45
C VAL A 86 2.88 -5.83 -4.00
N GLY A 87 3.66 -4.93 -3.41
CA GLY A 87 3.22 -3.61 -2.99
C GLY A 87 3.21 -3.44 -1.49
N THR A 88 3.15 -2.17 -1.10
CA THR A 88 2.88 -1.75 0.28
C THR A 88 2.23 -0.37 0.25
N ARG A 89 1.46 -0.04 1.29
CA ARG A 89 0.91 1.29 1.58
C ARG A 89 1.95 2.42 1.47
N ALA A 90 3.24 2.10 1.66
CA ALA A 90 4.32 3.08 1.71
C ALA A 90 4.86 3.48 0.33
N TRP A 91 4.55 2.74 -0.74
CA TRP A 91 5.08 3.07 -2.07
C TRP A 91 4.55 4.43 -2.58
N PRO A 92 5.40 5.25 -3.24
CA PRO A 92 5.04 6.63 -3.60
C PRO A 92 3.79 6.74 -4.48
N ASN A 93 3.60 5.83 -5.44
CA ASN A 93 2.43 5.82 -6.32
C ASN A 93 1.11 5.59 -5.56
N PHE A 94 1.08 4.65 -4.63
CA PHE A 94 -0.10 4.37 -3.80
C PHE A 94 -0.32 5.46 -2.76
N HIS A 95 0.75 5.98 -2.17
CA HIS A 95 0.70 7.11 -1.26
C HIS A 95 0.08 8.36 -1.91
N ASN A 96 0.57 8.74 -3.09
CA ASN A 96 0.03 9.86 -3.85
C ASN A 96 -1.43 9.65 -4.26
N CYS A 97 -1.82 8.42 -4.60
CA CYS A 97 -3.22 8.11 -4.88
C CYS A 97 -4.10 8.38 -3.66
N CYS A 98 -3.68 7.92 -2.48
CA CYS A 98 -4.40 8.16 -1.23
C CYS A 98 -4.48 9.65 -0.87
N LEU A 99 -3.41 10.43 -1.08
CA LEU A 99 -3.43 11.89 -0.90
C LEU A 99 -4.46 12.56 -1.80
N LYS A 100 -4.48 12.19 -3.09
CA LYS A 100 -5.45 12.71 -4.06
C LYS A 100 -6.89 12.33 -3.72
N LEU A 101 -7.13 11.09 -3.30
CA LEU A 101 -8.45 10.63 -2.86
C LEU A 101 -8.92 11.40 -1.62
N ALA A 102 -8.05 11.53 -0.60
CA ALA A 102 -8.39 12.23 0.63
C ALA A 102 -8.71 13.71 0.38
N SER A 103 -7.90 14.38 -0.43
CA SER A 103 -8.07 15.82 -0.73
C SER A 103 -9.26 16.06 -1.67
N GLY A 104 -9.32 15.34 -2.80
CA GLY A 104 -10.34 15.54 -3.83
C GLY A 104 -11.75 15.17 -3.39
N LEU A 105 -11.89 14.20 -2.48
CA LEU A 105 -13.20 13.76 -1.96
C LEU A 105 -13.47 14.31 -0.55
N ASN A 106 -12.52 15.05 0.03
CA ASN A 106 -12.55 15.50 1.40
C ASN A 106 -12.96 14.39 2.38
N ALA A 107 -12.23 13.27 2.32
CA ALA A 107 -12.55 12.02 3.00
C ALA A 107 -11.35 11.47 3.77
N LEU A 108 -11.63 10.68 4.81
CA LEU A 108 -10.61 9.85 5.44
C LEU A 108 -10.28 8.70 4.50
N VAL A 109 -8.99 8.43 4.29
CA VAL A 109 -8.54 7.25 3.55
C VAL A 109 -7.80 6.33 4.51
N VAL A 110 -8.14 5.05 4.49
CA VAL A 110 -7.48 3.98 5.23
C VAL A 110 -6.81 3.07 4.22
N ALA A 111 -5.49 2.97 4.26
CA ALA A 111 -4.71 2.14 3.35
C ALA A 111 -3.93 1.08 4.15
N PRO A 112 -4.50 -0.12 4.36
CA PRO A 112 -3.79 -1.21 5.01
C PRO A 112 -2.76 -1.84 4.06
N ASP A 113 -1.67 -2.32 4.63
CA ASP A 113 -0.96 -3.45 4.05
C ASP A 113 -1.79 -4.71 4.29
N TYR A 114 -1.83 -5.55 3.27
CA TYR A 114 -2.38 -6.89 3.35
C TYR A 114 -1.26 -7.91 3.12
N ARG A 115 -1.47 -9.14 3.60
CA ARG A 115 -0.49 -10.22 3.40
C ARG A 115 -0.36 -10.53 1.90
N LEU A 116 0.87 -10.74 1.44
CA LEU A 116 1.16 -10.99 0.04
C LEU A 116 1.21 -12.50 -0.23
N ALA A 117 0.61 -12.88 -1.34
CA ALA A 117 0.71 -14.22 -1.87
C ALA A 117 2.09 -14.46 -2.48
N PRO A 118 2.47 -15.74 -2.63
CA PRO A 118 1.81 -16.96 -2.12
C PRO A 118 2.25 -17.46 -0.74
N GLU A 119 3.03 -16.73 0.05
CA GLU A 119 3.48 -17.19 1.38
C GLU A 119 2.35 -17.32 2.40
N THR A 120 1.16 -16.76 2.13
CA THR A 120 0.11 -16.52 3.12
C THR A 120 -1.31 -16.82 2.66
#